data_AF-A0A822D4P8-F1
#
_entry.id   AF-A0A822D4P8-F1
#
_cell.length_a   1.000
_cell.length_b   1.000
_cell.length_c   1.000
_cell.angle_alpha   90.00
_cell.angle_beta   90.00
_cell.angle_gamma   90.00
#
_symmetry.space_group_name_H-M   'P 1'
#
loop_
_entity.id
_entity.type
_entity.pdbx_description
1 polymer ?
#
loop_
_entity_poly.entity_id
_entity_poly.type
_entity_poly.pdbx_seq_one_letter_code
_entity_poly.pdbx_strand_id
1 'polypeptide(L)'
;FCYGAKGVIDLITHNELSSLVKAAIVAHPSFLVKEEATQIKRPILFLCAENDSLFTSDLRQEFEKQLKSNGLGTFIEYPGTVHGFVVRPDNTEQVI
;
A
#
# COMPACT_ATOMS: atom_id res chain seq x y z
N PHE A 1 -4.07 -0.91 6.90
CA PHE A 1 -4.72 0.40 7.03
C PHE A 1 -3.71 1.41 7.56
N CYS A 2 -3.51 2.55 6.88
CA CYS A 2 -2.66 3.67 7.33
C CYS A 2 -1.33 3.18 7.94
N TYR A 3 -1.07 3.55 9.20
CA TYR A 3 0.07 3.16 10.01
C TYR A 3 0.33 1.65 10.03
N GLY A 4 -0.72 0.84 10.14
CA GLY A 4 -0.58 -0.62 10.17
C GLY A 4 -0.01 -1.21 8.88
N ALA A 5 -0.05 -0.49 7.76
CA ALA A 5 0.58 -0.93 6.52
C ALA A 5 2.11 -1.06 6.67
N LYS A 6 2.76 -0.18 7.44
CA LYS A 6 4.20 -0.24 7.68
C LYS A 6 4.60 -1.55 8.35
N GLY A 7 3.90 -1.94 9.42
CA GLY A 7 4.16 -3.23 10.08
C GLY A 7 3.93 -4.44 9.16
N VAL A 8 2.96 -4.36 8.25
CA VAL A 8 2.75 -5.40 7.23
C VAL A 8 3.91 -5.45 6.24
N ILE A 9 4.38 -4.31 5.74
CA ILE A 9 5.55 -4.23 4.85
C ILE A 9 6.80 -4.77 5.56
N ASP A 10 7.04 -4.38 6.80
CA ASP A 10 8.16 -4.89 7.61
C ASP A 10 8.08 -6.42 7.76
N LEU A 11 6.89 -6.97 8.03
CA LEU A 11 6.68 -8.40 8.15
C LEU A 11 6.99 -9.16 6.85
N ILE A 12 6.50 -8.68 5.70
CA ILE A 12 6.65 -9.39 4.42
C ILE A 12 8.00 -9.17 3.73
N THR A 13 8.76 -8.16 4.16
CA THR A 13 10.15 -7.95 3.71
C THR A 13 11.16 -8.69 4.60
N HIS A 14 10.79 -9.01 5.84
CA HIS A 14 11.66 -9.73 6.77
C HIS A 14 12.07 -11.13 6.24
N ASN A 15 13.35 -11.48 6.43
CA ASN A 15 13.93 -12.74 5.93
C ASN A 15 13.21 -13.99 6.45
N GLU A 16 13.05 -14.10 7.77
CA GLU A 16 12.46 -15.29 8.40
C GLU A 16 10.93 -15.20 8.53
N LEU A 17 10.44 -14.07 9.04
CA LEU A 17 9.02 -13.86 9.38
C LEU A 17 8.11 -13.74 8.16
N SER A 18 8.61 -13.36 6.98
CA SER A 18 7.77 -13.27 5.78
C SER A 18 7.09 -14.60 5.43
N SER A 19 7.64 -15.73 5.86
CA SER A 19 7.05 -17.07 5.68
C SER A 19 5.80 -17.35 6.53
N LEU A 20 5.56 -16.55 7.58
CA LEU A 20 4.41 -16.68 8.46
C LEU A 20 3.10 -16.25 7.80
N VAL A 21 3.17 -15.44 6.74
CA VAL A 21 2.00 -14.97 5.99
C VAL A 21 2.10 -15.40 4.53
N LYS A 22 0.97 -15.76 3.93
CA LYS A 22 0.90 -16.18 2.52
C LYS A 22 0.73 -15.01 1.57
N ALA A 23 0.02 -13.97 2.01
CA ALA A 23 -0.23 -12.76 1.26
C ALA A 23 -0.56 -11.60 2.22
N ALA A 24 -0.52 -10.37 1.72
CA ALA A 24 -0.86 -9.17 2.46
C ALA A 24 -1.88 -8.30 1.71
N ILE A 25 -2.65 -7.53 2.46
CA ILE A 25 -3.48 -6.44 1.91
C ILE A 25 -3.21 -5.19 2.73
N VAL A 26 -2.90 -4.10 2.05
CA VAL A 26 -2.75 -2.77 2.66
C VAL A 26 -3.73 -1.81 2.02
N ALA A 27 -4.30 -0.92 2.82
CA ALA A 27 -5.25 0.09 2.38
C ALA A 27 -4.78 1.45 2.89
N HIS A 28 -4.78 2.44 1.98
CA HIS A 28 -4.24 3.80 2.19
C HIS A 28 -2.95 3.75 3.03
N PRO A 29 -1.89 3.08 2.56
CA PRO A 29 -0.71 2.83 3.38
C PRO A 29 0.00 4.14 3.76
N SER A 30 0.79 4.09 4.83
CA SER A 30 1.60 5.23 5.29
C SER A 30 3.00 4.75 5.67
N PHE A 31 3.96 5.69 5.71
CA PHE A 31 5.34 5.45 6.14
C PHE A 31 6.11 4.44 5.27
N LEU A 32 5.74 4.31 4.00
CA LEU A 32 6.46 3.48 3.05
C LEU A 32 7.57 4.28 2.37
N VAL A 33 8.68 3.61 2.05
CA VAL A 33 9.77 4.18 1.26
C VAL A 33 10.06 3.30 0.05
N LYS A 34 10.53 3.90 -1.04
CA LYS A 34 10.69 3.22 -2.34
C LYS A 34 11.60 1.99 -2.27
N GLU A 35 12.60 2.00 -1.39
CA GLU A 35 13.58 0.91 -1.22
C GLU A 35 12.93 -0.38 -0.70
N GLU A 36 11.76 -0.30 -0.06
CA GLU A 36 11.06 -1.47 0.47
C GLU A 36 10.39 -2.29 -0.62
N ALA A 37 10.03 -1.66 -1.74
CA ALA A 37 9.32 -2.33 -2.83
C ALA A 37 10.09 -3.53 -3.39
N THR A 38 11.42 -3.42 -3.49
CA THR A 38 12.30 -4.50 -4.00
C THR A 38 12.51 -5.62 -2.99
N GLN A 39 12.17 -5.39 -1.72
CA GLN A 39 12.38 -6.33 -0.62
C GLN A 39 11.14 -7.19 -0.35
N ILE A 40 9.99 -6.86 -0.93
CA ILE A 40 8.74 -7.59 -0.74
C ILE A 40 8.87 -9.01 -1.27
N LYS A 41 8.54 -9.99 -0.42
CA LYS A 41 8.72 -11.43 -0.71
C LYS A 41 7.42 -12.20 -0.85
N ARG A 42 6.29 -11.54 -0.60
CA ARG A 42 4.95 -12.15 -0.60
C ARG A 42 4.00 -11.35 -1.47
N PRO A 43 3.02 -12.01 -2.10
CA PRO A 43 1.96 -11.32 -2.82
C PRO A 43 1.27 -10.28 -1.94
N ILE A 44 1.05 -9.09 -2.48
CA ILE A 44 0.44 -7.98 -1.78
C ILE A 44 -0.55 -7.24 -2.68
N LEU A 45 -1.70 -6.92 -2.11
CA LEU A 45 -2.71 -6.03 -2.70
C LEU A 45 -2.65 -4.66 -2.03
N PHE A 46 -2.50 -3.62 -2.83
CA PHE A 46 -2.60 -2.23 -2.42
C PHE A 46 -3.97 -1.66 -2.81
N LEU A 47 -4.72 -1.18 -1.82
CA LEU A 47 -5.93 -0.37 -2.01
C LEU A 47 -5.55 1.10 -1.83
N CYS A 48 -5.43 1.80 -2.96
CA CYS A 48 -4.89 3.14 -3.05
C CYS A 48 -6.00 4.18 -3.14
N ALA A 49 -5.87 5.26 -2.38
CA ALA A 49 -6.65 6.46 -2.64
C ALA A 49 -6.07 7.22 -3.83
N GLU A 50 -6.92 7.85 -4.65
CA GLU A 50 -6.48 8.66 -5.79
C GLU A 50 -5.69 9.89 -5.32
N ASN A 51 -6.20 10.59 -4.29
CA ASN A 51 -5.62 11.81 -3.75
C ASN A 51 -5.00 11.56 -2.36
N ASP A 52 -3.93 10.76 -2.31
CA ASP A 52 -3.22 10.41 -1.08
C ASP A 52 -1.94 11.24 -0.88
N SER A 53 -1.85 11.98 0.23
CA SER A 53 -0.67 12.78 0.56
C SER A 53 0.46 11.97 1.22
N LEU A 54 0.19 10.74 1.69
CA LEU A 54 1.16 9.87 2.37
C LEU A 54 1.68 8.78 1.44
N PHE A 55 0.80 8.13 0.67
CA PHE A 55 1.18 7.20 -0.40
C PHE A 55 0.95 7.86 -1.75
N THR A 56 1.79 8.86 -2.04
CA THR A 56 1.67 9.72 -3.22
C THR A 56 1.70 8.92 -4.53
N SER A 57 1.18 9.51 -5.61
CA SER A 57 1.21 8.92 -6.96
C SER A 57 2.63 8.47 -7.36
N ASP A 58 3.65 9.29 -7.11
CA ASP A 58 5.04 8.95 -7.46
C ASP A 58 5.53 7.73 -6.68
N LEU A 59 5.24 7.66 -5.37
CA LEU A 59 5.61 6.51 -4.55
C LEU A 59 4.85 5.25 -4.98
N ARG A 60 3.56 5.37 -5.28
CA ARG A 60 2.73 4.27 -5.82
C ARG A 60 3.31 3.75 -7.13
N GLN A 61 3.66 4.63 -8.07
CA GLN A 61 4.22 4.24 -9.36
C GLN A 61 5.55 3.50 -9.22
N GLU A 62 6.41 3.92 -8.29
CA GLU A 62 7.66 3.22 -8.02
C GLU A 62 7.40 1.81 -7.45
N PHE A 63 6.51 1.69 -6.47
CA PHE A 63 6.08 0.38 -5.95
C PHE A 63 5.49 -0.51 -7.05
N GLU A 64 4.61 0.04 -7.88
CA GLU A 64 3.95 -0.68 -8.96
C GLU A 64 4.95 -1.15 -10.02
N LYS A 65 5.91 -0.30 -10.40
CA LYS A 65 6.99 -0.65 -11.32
C LYS A 65 7.84 -1.81 -10.80
N GLN A 66 8.27 -1.75 -9.54
CA GLN A 66 9.11 -2.80 -8.95
C GLN A 66 8.34 -4.12 -8.80
N LEU A 67 7.11 -4.07 -8.31
CA LEU A 67 6.32 -5.27 -8.00
C LEU A 67 5.59 -5.89 -9.21
N LYS A 68 5.39 -5.14 -10.30
CA LYS A 68 4.93 -5.74 -11.56
C LYS A 68 5.99 -6.67 -12.16
N SER A 69 7.27 -6.33 -12.00
CA SER A 69 8.38 -7.11 -12.59
C SER A 69 8.48 -8.54 -12.03
N ASN A 70 8.11 -8.73 -10.76
CA ASN A 70 8.17 -10.01 -10.06
C ASN A 70 6.78 -10.64 -9.82
N GLY A 71 5.70 -10.00 -10.29
CA GLY A 71 4.33 -10.49 -10.17
C GLY A 71 3.78 -10.52 -8.74
N LEU A 72 4.40 -9.81 -7.79
CA LEU A 72 3.98 -9.82 -6.38
C LEU A 72 2.98 -8.71 -6.03
N GLY A 73 2.88 -7.66 -6.84
CA GLY A 73 2.04 -6.49 -6.53
C GLY A 73 0.78 -6.41 -7.37
N THR A 74 -0.36 -6.23 -6.71
CA THR A 74 -1.61 -5.79 -7.33
C THR A 74 -2.02 -4.44 -6.72
N PHE A 75 -2.50 -3.52 -7.55
CA PHE A 75 -2.89 -2.18 -7.14
C PHE A 75 -4.31 -1.90 -7.63
N ILE A 76 -5.16 -1.42 -6.74
CA ILE A 76 -6.51 -0.95 -7.05
C ILE A 76 -6.58 0.48 -6.56
N GLU A 77 -6.81 1.42 -7.48
CA GLU A 77 -7.06 2.81 -7.18
C GLU A 77 -8.56 3.07 -7.07
N TYR A 78 -8.94 3.89 -6.09
CA TYR A 78 -10.32 4.28 -5.84
C TYR A 78 -10.50 5.77 -6.18
N PRO A 79 -11.14 6.12 -7.31
CA PRO A 79 -11.33 7.51 -7.72
C PRO A 79 -12.12 8.35 -6.71
N GLY A 80 -11.80 9.63 -6.60
CA GLY A 80 -12.46 10.59 -5.70
C GLY A 80 -12.18 10.37 -4.22
N THR A 81 -11.20 9.54 -3.87
CA THR A 81 -10.87 9.21 -2.47
C THR A 81 -9.58 9.86 -2.01
N VAL A 82 -9.49 10.10 -0.70
CA VAL A 82 -8.31 10.62 0.00
C VAL A 82 -7.81 9.62 1.04
N HIS A 83 -6.69 9.93 1.68
CA HIS A 83 -6.15 9.09 2.75
C HIS A 83 -7.21 8.75 3.82
N GLY A 84 -7.33 7.46 4.18
CA GLY A 84 -8.32 6.99 5.16
C GLY A 84 -9.70 6.64 4.58
N PHE A 85 -9.88 6.60 3.25
CA PHE A 85 -11.19 6.35 2.62
C PHE A 85 -11.90 5.06 3.04
N VAL A 86 -11.19 4.03 3.46
CA VAL A 86 -11.77 2.73 3.87
C VAL A 86 -12.21 2.68 5.34
N VAL A 87 -11.96 3.74 6.13
CA VAL A 87 -12.37 3.80 7.55
C VAL A 87 -13.53 4.75 7.80
N ARG A 88 -13.98 5.48 6.77
CA ARG A 88 -15.08 6.43 6.87
C ARG A 88 -16.30 5.92 6.09
N PRO A 89 -17.46 5.74 6.72
CA PRO A 89 -18.66 5.27 6.02
C PRO A 89 -19.33 6.35 5.14
N ASP A 90 -18.94 7.63 5.25
CA ASP A 90 -19.50 8.72 4.43
C ASP A 90 -18.45 9.82 4.18
N ASN A 91 -18.14 10.11 2.92
CA ASN A 91 -17.14 11.12 2.50
C ASN A 91 -17.82 12.48 2.24
N THR A 92 -18.62 12.97 3.20
CA THR A 92 -19.26 14.29 3.08
C THR A 92 -18.31 15.46 3.33
N GLU A 93 -17.06 15.21 3.72
CA GLU A 93 -16.03 16.25 3.72
C GLU A 93 -15.52 16.45 2.29
N GLN A 94 -16.09 17.47 1.62
CA GLN A 94 -15.52 18.03 0.40
C GLN A 94 -14.04 18.38 0.64
N VAL A 95 -13.21 17.97 -0.30
CA VAL A 95 -11.86 18.54 -0.48
C VAL A 95 -12.05 20.04 -0.71
N ILE A 96 -11.80 20.85 0.32
CA ILE A 96 -11.80 22.32 0.25
C ILE A 96 -10.43 22.79 -0.23
#